data_AF-U2EDZ4-F1
#
_entry.id   AF-U2EDZ4-F1
#
_cell.length_a   1.000
_cell.length_b   1.000
_cell.length_c   1.000
_cell.angle_alpha   90.00
_cell.angle_beta   90.00
_cell.angle_gamma   90.00
#
_symmetry.space_group_name_H-M   'P 1'
#
loop_
_entity.id
_entity.type
_entity.pdbx_description
1 polymer ?
#
loop_
_entity_poly.entity_id
_entity_poly.type
_entity_poly.pdbx_seq_one_letter_code
_entity_poly.pdbx_strand_id
1 'polypeptide(L)'
;MIDKYLISTCLFIIDEFNDRFKGISKEKTKEIADTEFTEADLVVRLGYPFKQMANFNMQGTDRDIVVKQKDFIIEVKYLRNFNSYSESSKKKNKTYRSNKTIWEDAFEKDYSWLCNEIKNGKKGNRAFVIGWFNAVNSFSELMQLGESRGCMPEINKERIQLFPFLKYNPQTNKTKDITYAYNRDFKEYSIHIEGHNYEVNCMFLGNSEDIFHFAIYF
;
A
#
# COMPACT_ATOMS: atom_id res chain seq x y z
N MET A 1 14.20 -7.85 -14.32
CA MET A 1 13.48 -8.01 -13.04
C MET A 1 12.46 -6.88 -12.96
N ILE A 2 11.30 -7.20 -12.39
CA ILE A 2 10.11 -6.35 -12.39
C ILE A 2 10.30 -5.08 -11.53
N ASP A 3 11.09 -5.20 -10.47
CA ASP A 3 11.51 -4.13 -9.55
C ASP A 3 11.98 -2.87 -10.27
N LYS A 4 12.90 -2.98 -11.24
CA LYS A 4 13.45 -1.79 -11.93
C LYS A 4 12.39 -0.99 -12.68
N TYR A 5 11.41 -1.69 -13.28
CA TYR A 5 10.27 -1.05 -13.94
C TYR A 5 9.37 -0.36 -12.91
N LEU A 6 9.05 -1.08 -11.83
CA LEU A 6 8.16 -0.57 -10.78
C LEU A 6 8.77 0.61 -10.04
N ILE A 7 10.04 0.56 -9.64
CA ILE A 7 10.74 1.64 -8.95
C ILE A 7 10.68 2.92 -9.79
N SER A 8 11.09 2.86 -11.05
CA SER A 8 11.05 4.03 -11.93
C SER A 8 9.64 4.57 -12.11
N THR A 9 8.65 3.68 -12.27
CA THR A 9 7.25 4.06 -12.49
C THR A 9 6.65 4.72 -11.25
N CYS A 10 6.87 4.12 -10.08
CA CYS A 10 6.41 4.67 -8.80
C CYS A 10 7.03 6.04 -8.53
N LEU A 11 8.31 6.24 -8.83
CA LEU A 11 8.96 7.55 -8.68
C LEU A 11 8.36 8.60 -9.61
N PHE A 12 8.09 8.27 -10.88
CA PHE A 12 7.39 9.20 -11.77
C PHE A 12 5.97 9.53 -11.30
N ILE A 13 5.24 8.57 -10.72
CA ILE A 13 3.90 8.83 -10.16
C ILE A 13 4.00 9.76 -8.94
N ILE A 14 4.99 9.55 -8.06
CA ILE A 14 5.25 10.43 -6.91
C ILE A 14 5.53 11.85 -7.40
N ASP A 15 6.44 12.03 -8.36
CA ASP A 15 6.80 13.34 -8.91
C ASP A 15 5.58 14.03 -9.56
N GLU A 16 4.79 13.29 -10.36
CA GLU A 16 3.56 13.83 -10.97
C GLU A 16 2.58 14.32 -9.90
N PHE A 17 2.37 13.55 -8.81
CA PHE A 17 1.47 13.95 -7.73
C PHE A 17 2.04 15.11 -6.91
N ASN A 18 3.34 15.15 -6.66
CA ASN A 18 4.00 16.28 -6.02
C ASN A 18 3.75 17.58 -6.79
N ASP A 19 3.88 17.54 -8.12
CA ASP A 19 3.63 18.69 -8.98
C ASP A 19 2.13 19.03 -9.07
N ARG A 20 1.27 18.03 -9.27
CA ARG A 20 -0.19 18.22 -9.42
C ARG A 20 -0.83 18.79 -8.16
N PHE A 21 -0.39 18.35 -6.99
CA PHE A 21 -0.96 18.77 -5.71
C PHE A 21 -0.11 19.82 -4.98
N LYS A 22 0.83 20.46 -5.70
CA LYS A 22 1.68 21.50 -5.13
C LYS A 22 0.85 22.66 -4.56
N GLY A 23 1.08 22.97 -3.29
CA GLY A 23 0.37 24.04 -2.59
C GLY A 23 -1.05 23.67 -2.13
N ILE A 24 -1.49 22.43 -2.33
CA ILE A 24 -2.76 21.93 -1.79
C ILE A 24 -2.56 21.46 -0.36
N SER A 25 -3.45 21.87 0.55
CA SER A 25 -3.42 21.47 1.96
C SER A 25 -3.63 19.97 2.13
N LYS A 26 -3.04 19.37 3.18
CA LYS A 26 -3.17 17.95 3.52
C LYS A 26 -4.63 17.50 3.63
N GLU A 27 -5.50 18.33 4.19
CA GLU A 27 -6.94 18.06 4.34
C GLU A 27 -7.64 17.93 2.98
N LYS A 28 -7.31 18.82 2.04
CA LYS A 28 -7.86 18.77 0.68
C LYS A 28 -7.29 17.61 -0.12
N THR A 29 -6.00 17.30 0.04
CA THR A 29 -5.39 16.09 -0.53
C THR A 29 -6.08 14.83 -0.02
N LYS A 30 -6.43 14.79 1.27
CA LYS A 30 -7.20 13.69 1.86
C LYS A 30 -8.58 13.55 1.23
N GLU A 31 -9.30 14.65 1.04
CA GLU A 31 -10.61 14.65 0.38
C GLU A 31 -10.51 14.04 -1.03
N ILE A 32 -9.56 14.52 -1.84
CA ILE A 32 -9.31 14.04 -3.21
C ILE A 32 -8.95 12.55 -3.20
N ALA A 33 -8.06 12.13 -2.30
CA ALA A 33 -7.66 10.73 -2.15
C ALA A 33 -8.85 9.80 -1.85
N ASP A 34 -9.80 10.28 -1.05
CA ASP A 34 -10.97 9.52 -0.62
C ASP A 34 -12.10 9.52 -1.67
N THR A 35 -12.28 10.59 -2.44
CA THR A 35 -13.45 10.76 -3.34
C THR A 35 -13.14 10.68 -4.83
N GLU A 36 -11.91 10.99 -5.26
CA GLU A 36 -11.58 11.17 -6.69
C GLU A 36 -10.54 10.18 -7.22
N PHE A 37 -9.80 9.48 -6.34
CA PHE A 37 -8.77 8.52 -6.77
C PHE A 37 -9.18 7.08 -6.47
N THR A 38 -8.86 6.16 -7.39
CA THR A 38 -9.21 4.74 -7.26
C THR A 38 -8.05 3.77 -7.48
N GLU A 39 -8.26 2.51 -7.10
CA GLU A 39 -7.30 1.43 -7.36
C GLU A 39 -7.09 1.23 -8.87
N ALA A 40 -8.16 1.38 -9.68
CA ALA A 40 -8.07 1.33 -11.13
C ALA A 40 -7.17 2.44 -11.70
N ASP A 41 -7.24 3.66 -11.15
CA ASP A 41 -6.35 4.75 -11.55
C ASP A 41 -4.88 4.40 -11.27
N LEU A 42 -4.61 3.80 -10.11
CA LEU A 42 -3.27 3.34 -9.74
C LEU A 42 -2.77 2.22 -10.66
N VAL A 43 -3.61 1.24 -10.93
CA VAL A 43 -3.32 0.11 -11.83
C VAL A 43 -2.95 0.62 -13.23
N VAL A 44 -3.75 1.53 -13.80
CA VAL A 44 -3.47 2.11 -15.12
C VAL A 44 -2.14 2.84 -15.12
N ARG A 45 -1.88 3.67 -14.10
CA ARG A 45 -0.62 4.42 -13.96
C ARG A 45 0.60 3.50 -13.86
N LEU A 46 0.52 2.44 -13.06
CA LEU A 46 1.60 1.44 -12.91
C LEU A 46 1.80 0.63 -14.19
N GLY A 47 0.73 0.33 -14.94
CA GLY A 47 0.81 -0.45 -16.16
C GLY A 47 1.21 0.36 -17.40
N TYR A 48 1.01 1.68 -17.39
CA TYR A 48 1.22 2.55 -18.55
C TYR A 48 2.62 2.42 -19.21
N PRO A 49 3.73 2.30 -18.46
CA PRO A 49 5.06 2.15 -19.06
C PRO A 49 5.24 0.88 -19.90
N PHE A 50 4.42 -0.16 -19.66
CA PHE A 50 4.42 -1.37 -20.49
C PHE A 50 3.63 -1.21 -21.79
N LYS A 51 2.87 -0.11 -21.95
CA LYS A 51 2.10 0.22 -23.15
C LYS A 51 1.22 -0.95 -23.60
N GLN A 52 1.28 -1.31 -24.88
CA GLN A 52 0.53 -2.40 -25.50
C GLN A 52 0.90 -3.81 -24.97
N MET A 53 1.92 -3.92 -24.11
CA MET A 53 2.31 -5.20 -23.51
C MET A 53 1.51 -5.52 -22.24
N ALA A 54 0.90 -4.51 -21.59
CA ALA A 54 0.10 -4.71 -20.39
C ALA A 54 -1.33 -5.13 -20.75
N ASN A 55 -1.80 -6.20 -20.10
CA ASN A 55 -3.22 -6.52 -20.02
C ASN A 55 -3.71 -6.12 -18.63
N PHE A 56 -4.82 -5.39 -18.58
CA PHE A 56 -5.43 -4.89 -17.35
C PHE A 56 -6.66 -5.72 -17.00
N ASN A 57 -6.68 -6.33 -15.82
CA ASN A 57 -7.80 -7.15 -15.36
C ASN A 57 -8.54 -6.45 -14.22
N MET A 58 -9.63 -5.75 -14.55
CA MET A 58 -10.41 -4.98 -13.56
C MET A 58 -11.61 -5.75 -13.00
N GLN A 59 -11.82 -7.00 -13.43
CA GLN A 59 -13.01 -7.81 -13.12
C GLN A 59 -12.72 -8.98 -12.16
N GLY A 60 -11.55 -8.99 -11.51
CA GLY A 60 -11.23 -9.89 -10.39
C GLY A 60 -11.01 -11.37 -10.71
N THR A 61 -11.02 -11.76 -11.99
CA THR A 61 -10.73 -13.14 -12.42
C THR A 61 -9.24 -13.43 -12.55
N ASP A 62 -8.44 -12.39 -12.82
CA ASP A 62 -6.99 -12.41 -12.98
C ASP A 62 -6.37 -11.23 -12.21
N ARG A 63 -5.05 -11.28 -12.00
CA ARG A 63 -4.26 -10.21 -11.34
C ARG A 63 -4.23 -8.93 -12.17
N ASP A 64 -4.10 -7.80 -11.49
CA ASP A 64 -4.40 -6.48 -12.07
C ASP A 64 -3.63 -6.14 -13.36
N ILE A 65 -2.33 -6.43 -13.40
CA ILE A 65 -1.47 -6.14 -14.56
C ILE A 65 -0.69 -7.39 -14.97
N VAL A 66 -0.88 -7.82 -16.22
CA VAL A 66 -0.17 -8.98 -16.79
C VAL A 66 0.59 -8.57 -18.05
N VAL A 67 1.92 -8.71 -18.02
CA VAL A 67 2.83 -8.44 -19.14
C VAL A 67 3.44 -9.75 -19.64
N LYS A 68 2.69 -10.46 -20.48
CA LYS A 68 3.01 -11.85 -20.90
C LYS A 68 4.39 -11.99 -21.52
N GLN A 69 4.80 -11.04 -22.35
CA GLN A 69 6.09 -11.08 -23.07
C GLN A 69 7.31 -10.97 -22.14
N LYS A 70 7.11 -10.49 -20.90
CA LYS A 70 8.17 -10.40 -19.87
C LYS A 70 7.95 -11.38 -18.72
N ASP A 71 6.89 -12.20 -18.77
CA ASP A 71 6.41 -13.01 -17.64
C ASP A 71 6.25 -12.16 -16.37
N PHE A 72 5.67 -10.97 -16.47
CA PHE A 72 5.38 -10.15 -15.30
C PHE A 72 3.90 -10.23 -14.91
N ILE A 73 3.64 -10.37 -13.62
CA ILE A 73 2.30 -10.27 -13.03
C ILE A 73 2.39 -9.37 -11.79
N ILE A 74 1.56 -8.34 -11.75
CA ILE A 74 1.54 -7.34 -10.68
C ILE A 74 0.13 -7.30 -10.10
N GLU A 75 0.04 -7.44 -8.80
CA GLU A 75 -1.15 -7.12 -8.02
C GLU A 75 -0.99 -5.74 -7.38
N VAL A 76 -2.04 -4.94 -7.35
CA VAL A 76 -2.03 -3.56 -6.89
C VAL A 76 -3.07 -3.36 -5.81
N LYS A 77 -2.67 -2.73 -4.69
CA LYS A 77 -3.56 -2.28 -3.64
C LYS A 77 -3.49 -0.78 -3.45
N TYR A 78 -4.64 -0.11 -3.50
CA TYR A 78 -4.73 1.28 -3.07
C TYR A 78 -5.31 1.37 -1.66
N LEU A 79 -4.53 1.89 -0.70
CA LEU A 79 -5.01 2.13 0.65
C LEU A 79 -5.75 3.46 0.74
N ARG A 80 -7.00 3.40 1.21
CA ARG A 80 -7.83 4.58 1.51
C ARG A 80 -8.11 4.65 2.99
N ASN A 81 -8.34 5.87 3.49
CA ASN A 81 -8.83 6.09 4.85
C ASN A 81 -10.19 6.77 4.78
N PHE A 82 -11.20 6.05 4.30
CA PHE A 82 -12.55 6.59 4.24
C PHE A 82 -13.17 6.58 5.64
N ASN A 83 -13.71 7.72 6.09
CA ASN A 83 -14.62 7.74 7.23
C ASN A 83 -16.00 7.28 6.74
N SER A 84 -16.58 6.23 7.33
CA SER A 84 -17.95 5.83 6.98
C SER A 84 -18.92 6.95 7.42
N TYR A 85 -19.22 7.87 6.52
CA TYR A 85 -20.31 8.83 6.68
C TYR A 85 -21.58 8.21 6.07
N SER A 86 -22.67 8.16 6.83
CA SER A 86 -24.01 8.19 6.25
C SER A 86 -24.55 9.62 6.42
N GLU A 87 -25.18 10.21 5.40
CA GLU A 87 -25.77 11.56 5.50
C GLU A 87 -26.78 11.71 6.64
N SER A 88 -27.39 10.60 7.06
CA SER A 88 -28.27 10.50 8.23
C SER A 88 -27.58 10.72 9.59
N SER A 89 -26.24 10.73 9.64
CA SER A 89 -25.45 10.84 10.88
C SER A 89 -25.09 12.28 11.28
N LYS A 90 -25.37 13.29 10.44
CA LYS A 90 -25.12 14.73 10.76
C LYS A 90 -25.90 15.26 11.98
N LYS A 91 -26.92 14.54 12.47
CA LYS A 91 -27.86 15.07 13.48
C LYS A 91 -27.76 14.52 14.90
N LYS A 92 -26.94 13.50 15.20
CA LYS A 92 -26.88 12.94 16.57
C LYS A 92 -25.50 12.39 16.91
N ASN A 93 -24.83 13.04 17.87
CA ASN A 93 -23.73 12.52 18.72
C ASN A 93 -23.31 11.07 18.44
N LYS A 94 -22.50 10.77 17.39
CA LYS A 94 -21.95 9.42 17.19
C LYS A 94 -20.58 9.39 16.50
N THR A 95 -19.80 8.43 16.97
CA THR A 95 -18.40 8.07 16.70
C THR A 95 -18.05 7.84 15.23
N TYR A 96 -16.97 8.47 14.79
CA TYR A 96 -16.24 8.18 13.56
C TYR A 96 -15.90 6.68 13.47
N ARG A 97 -16.32 6.01 12.40
CA ARG A 97 -15.80 4.68 12.04
C ARG A 97 -14.94 4.84 10.80
N SER A 98 -13.64 4.65 10.96
CA SER A 98 -12.70 4.52 9.85
C SER A 98 -12.94 3.18 9.14
N ASN A 99 -13.22 3.18 7.84
CA ASN A 99 -13.21 1.98 6.99
C ASN A 99 -11.76 1.66 6.62
N LYS A 100 -10.98 1.25 7.63
CA LYS A 100 -9.64 0.72 7.39
C LYS A 100 -9.77 -0.56 6.59
N THR A 101 -8.83 -0.77 5.68
CA THR A 101 -8.72 -2.03 4.96
C THR A 101 -8.55 -3.18 5.96
N ILE A 102 -9.43 -4.19 5.88
CA ILE A 102 -9.38 -5.40 6.71
C ILE A 102 -8.17 -6.22 6.26
N TRP A 103 -7.37 -6.68 7.22
CA TRP A 103 -6.11 -7.38 6.97
C TRP A 103 -6.28 -8.64 6.13
N GLU A 104 -7.17 -9.53 6.57
CA GLU A 104 -7.43 -10.84 5.95
C GLU A 104 -7.88 -10.68 4.48
N ASP A 105 -8.87 -9.81 4.25
CA ASP A 105 -9.52 -9.65 2.93
C ASP A 105 -8.62 -9.01 1.87
N ALA A 106 -7.66 -8.18 2.27
CA ALA A 106 -6.95 -7.30 1.34
C ALA A 106 -5.45 -7.53 1.28
N PHE A 107 -4.87 -8.28 2.22
CA PHE A 107 -3.42 -8.44 2.32
C PHE A 107 -2.99 -9.89 2.44
N GLU A 108 -3.64 -10.68 3.30
CA GLU A 108 -3.22 -12.06 3.54
C GLU A 108 -3.25 -12.93 2.28
N LYS A 109 -4.31 -12.79 1.47
CA LYS A 109 -4.45 -13.51 0.18
C LYS A 109 -3.35 -13.14 -0.81
N ASP A 110 -3.00 -11.86 -0.92
CA ASP A 110 -2.06 -11.38 -1.93
C ASP A 110 -0.61 -11.63 -1.54
N TYR A 111 -0.29 -11.55 -0.24
CA TYR A 111 0.99 -12.05 0.28
C TYR A 111 1.13 -13.56 0.09
N SER A 112 0.10 -14.34 0.41
CA SER A 112 0.11 -15.80 0.22
C SER A 112 0.33 -16.16 -1.25
N TRP A 113 -0.32 -15.44 -2.17
CA TRP A 113 -0.10 -15.58 -3.60
C TRP A 113 1.35 -15.29 -4.00
N LEU A 114 1.89 -14.15 -3.58
CA LEU A 114 3.26 -13.76 -3.92
C LEU A 114 4.28 -14.79 -3.41
N CYS A 115 4.13 -15.25 -2.16
CA CYS A 115 4.96 -16.30 -1.58
C CYS A 115 4.90 -17.61 -2.38
N ASN A 116 3.71 -18.03 -2.81
CA ASN A 116 3.54 -19.24 -3.59
C ASN A 116 4.18 -19.12 -4.98
N GLU A 117 4.05 -17.97 -5.63
CA GLU A 117 4.71 -17.74 -6.92
C GLU A 117 6.24 -17.70 -6.78
N ILE A 118 6.77 -17.07 -5.73
CA ILE A 118 8.21 -17.07 -5.42
C ILE A 118 8.71 -18.49 -5.20
N LYS A 119 7.98 -19.30 -4.42
CA LYS A 119 8.25 -20.73 -4.22
C LYS A 119 8.27 -21.51 -5.55
N ASN A 120 7.44 -21.12 -6.51
CA ASN A 120 7.39 -21.71 -7.85
C ASN A 120 8.43 -21.13 -8.82
N GLY A 121 9.44 -20.41 -8.31
CA GLY A 121 10.55 -19.89 -9.11
C GLY A 121 10.23 -18.60 -9.87
N LYS A 122 9.19 -17.86 -9.48
CA LYS A 122 8.79 -16.58 -10.12
C LYS A 122 9.29 -15.33 -9.39
N LYS A 123 10.27 -15.46 -8.49
CA LYS A 123 10.88 -14.32 -7.80
C LYS A 123 11.43 -13.29 -8.79
N GLY A 124 11.17 -12.01 -8.55
CA GLY A 124 11.57 -10.92 -9.45
C GLY A 124 10.76 -10.80 -10.75
N ASN A 125 9.74 -11.65 -10.93
CA ASN A 125 8.75 -11.62 -12.02
C ASN A 125 7.31 -11.41 -11.51
N ARG A 126 7.11 -11.42 -10.20
CA ARG A 126 5.83 -11.12 -9.55
C ARG A 126 6.02 -9.95 -8.64
N ALA A 127 4.99 -9.12 -8.52
CA ALA A 127 5.00 -8.07 -7.55
C ALA A 127 3.63 -7.88 -6.93
N PHE A 128 3.63 -7.44 -5.68
CA PHE A 128 2.49 -6.86 -5.01
C PHE A 128 2.85 -5.42 -4.66
N VAL A 129 2.06 -4.45 -5.13
CA VAL A 129 2.35 -3.02 -5.02
C VAL A 129 1.24 -2.36 -4.22
N ILE A 130 1.60 -1.70 -3.13
CA ILE A 130 0.69 -0.91 -2.32
C ILE A 130 0.97 0.57 -2.58
N GLY A 131 -0.06 1.36 -2.88
CA GLY A 131 0.04 2.81 -3.00
C GLY A 131 -0.93 3.53 -2.07
N TRP A 132 -0.56 4.72 -1.57
CA TRP A 132 -1.44 5.57 -0.76
C TRP A 132 -1.02 7.03 -0.76
N PHE A 133 -1.98 7.92 -0.56
CA PHE A 133 -1.70 9.34 -0.33
C PHE A 133 -1.12 9.57 1.06
N ASN A 134 -0.08 10.40 1.15
CA ASN A 134 0.49 10.90 2.40
C ASN A 134 -0.38 12.00 3.04
N ALA A 135 -1.67 11.72 3.18
CA ALA A 135 -2.68 12.66 3.65
C ALA A 135 -3.25 12.31 5.04
N VAL A 136 -2.66 11.31 5.71
CA VAL A 136 -3.03 10.84 7.06
C VAL A 136 -1.93 11.15 8.08
N ASN A 137 -2.23 11.13 9.38
CA ASN A 137 -1.22 11.42 10.41
C ASN A 137 -0.41 10.19 10.79
N SER A 138 -1.00 9.00 10.71
CA SER A 138 -0.29 7.74 10.90
C SER A 138 -0.71 6.70 9.86
N PHE A 139 0.20 5.78 9.53
CA PHE A 139 -0.11 4.66 8.64
C PHE A 139 -1.19 3.74 9.24
N SER A 140 -1.31 3.68 10.57
CA SER A 140 -2.37 2.94 11.25
C SER A 140 -3.78 3.48 10.99
N GLU A 141 -3.93 4.66 10.40
CA GLU A 141 -5.22 5.15 9.89
C GLU A 141 -5.64 4.45 8.59
N LEU A 142 -4.69 3.95 7.80
CA LEU A 142 -4.94 3.31 6.50
C LEU A 142 -5.20 1.81 6.64
N MET A 143 -4.61 1.17 7.67
CA MET A 143 -4.58 -0.28 7.78
C MET A 143 -4.71 -0.77 9.23
N GLN A 144 -5.36 -1.93 9.40
CA GLN A 144 -5.55 -2.56 10.71
C GLN A 144 -4.30 -3.31 11.20
N LEU A 145 -3.34 -2.55 11.72
CA LEU A 145 -2.08 -3.07 12.30
C LEU A 145 -2.19 -3.57 13.75
N GLY A 146 -3.37 -3.52 14.36
CA GLY A 146 -3.57 -3.92 15.75
C GLY A 146 -4.14 -5.33 15.92
N GLU A 147 -3.90 -5.93 17.08
CA GLU A 147 -4.47 -7.23 17.48
C GLU A 147 -6.00 -7.20 17.56
N SER A 148 -6.56 -6.06 17.95
CA SER A 148 -7.98 -5.87 18.15
C SER A 148 -8.52 -4.66 17.39
N ARG A 149 -9.84 -4.58 17.30
CA ARG A 149 -10.54 -3.39 16.79
C ARG A 149 -10.54 -2.31 17.87
N GLY A 150 -10.34 -1.04 17.50
CA GLY A 150 -10.38 0.07 18.44
C GLY A 150 -9.58 1.28 17.98
N CYS A 151 -9.59 2.35 18.78
CA CYS A 151 -8.87 3.59 18.49
C CYS A 151 -7.35 3.45 18.70
N MET A 152 -6.93 2.66 19.70
CA MET A 152 -5.51 2.49 20.08
C MET A 152 -5.19 1.03 20.45
N PRO A 153 -5.44 0.05 19.55
CA PRO A 153 -5.08 -1.33 19.83
C PRO A 153 -3.56 -1.49 19.97
N GLU A 154 -3.18 -2.57 20.65
CA GLU A 154 -1.79 -3.04 20.67
C GLU A 154 -1.38 -3.50 19.29
N ILE A 155 -0.10 -3.30 18.98
CA ILE A 155 0.47 -3.66 17.68
C ILE A 155 0.47 -5.18 17.53
N ASN A 156 -0.04 -5.65 16.39
CA ASN A 156 0.18 -7.02 15.96
C ASN A 156 1.56 -7.11 15.30
N LYS A 157 2.44 -7.92 15.90
CA LYS A 157 3.85 -8.02 15.48
C LYS A 157 4.02 -8.71 14.13
N GLU A 158 3.15 -9.67 13.82
CA GLU A 158 3.17 -10.42 12.56
C GLU A 158 2.76 -9.54 11.37
N ARG A 159 1.89 -8.56 11.60
CA ARG A 159 1.49 -7.59 10.58
C ARG A 159 2.53 -6.51 10.39
N ILE A 160 3.07 -5.94 11.48
CA ILE A 160 4.00 -4.80 11.38
C ILE A 160 5.34 -5.18 10.75
N GLN A 161 5.81 -6.41 10.93
CA GLN A 161 7.06 -6.90 10.30
C GLN A 161 7.01 -6.89 8.77
N LEU A 162 5.81 -6.91 8.18
CA LEU A 162 5.61 -6.84 6.73
C LEU A 162 5.79 -5.42 6.16
N PHE A 163 5.95 -4.43 7.05
CA PHE A 163 6.18 -3.04 6.70
C PHE A 163 7.47 -2.56 7.38
N PRO A 164 8.64 -2.97 6.86
CA PRO A 164 9.94 -2.71 7.49
C PRO A 164 10.33 -1.22 7.52
N PHE A 165 9.56 -0.39 6.82
CA PHE A 165 9.64 1.07 6.82
C PHE A 165 8.78 1.71 7.91
N LEU A 166 8.12 0.94 8.78
CA LEU A 166 7.41 1.45 9.96
C LEU A 166 8.23 1.26 11.23
N LYS A 167 8.18 2.26 12.11
CA LYS A 167 8.71 2.22 13.46
C LYS A 167 7.58 2.36 14.46
N TYR A 168 7.77 1.79 15.65
CA TYR A 168 6.85 1.94 16.76
C TYR A 168 7.62 2.09 18.06
N ASN A 169 6.95 2.59 19.10
CA ASN A 169 7.51 2.67 20.44
C ASN A 169 7.31 1.32 21.19
N PRO A 170 8.39 0.58 21.50
CA PRO A 170 8.27 -0.72 22.19
C PRO A 170 7.75 -0.60 23.63
N GLN A 171 7.90 0.56 24.27
CA GLN A 171 7.44 0.78 25.64
C GLN A 171 5.91 0.90 25.73
N THR A 172 5.30 1.56 24.75
CA THR A 172 3.84 1.73 24.70
C THR A 172 3.15 0.60 23.93
N ASN A 173 3.82 0.06 22.91
CA ASN A 173 3.32 -0.97 22.01
C ASN A 173 1.94 -0.64 21.39
N LYS A 174 1.63 0.65 21.16
CA LYS A 174 0.35 1.10 20.62
C LYS A 174 0.46 1.52 19.15
N THR A 175 -0.56 1.15 18.38
CA THR A 175 -0.69 1.51 16.96
C THR A 175 -0.71 3.01 16.65
N LYS A 176 -1.04 3.86 17.63
CA LYS A 176 -0.97 5.32 17.49
C LYS A 176 0.47 5.84 17.39
N ASP A 177 1.44 5.10 17.94
CA ASP A 177 2.85 5.49 18.00
C ASP A 177 3.62 4.99 16.77
N ILE A 178 2.90 4.51 15.75
CA ILE A 178 3.47 4.05 14.49
C ILE A 178 3.85 5.27 13.64
N THR A 179 5.11 5.31 13.24
CA THR A 179 5.69 6.37 12.41
C THR A 179 6.46 5.77 11.24
N TYR A 180 6.72 6.56 10.21
CA TYR A 180 7.54 6.14 9.07
C TYR A 180 9.03 6.27 9.39
N ALA A 181 9.80 5.26 9.02
CA ALA A 181 11.24 5.29 8.91
C ALA A 181 11.63 5.74 7.51
N TYR A 182 11.41 7.02 7.19
CA TYR A 182 11.83 7.56 5.90
C TYR A 182 13.33 7.37 5.71
N ASN A 183 13.69 6.56 4.71
CA ASN A 183 15.06 6.37 4.25
C ASN A 183 15.07 6.59 2.73
N ARG A 184 15.95 7.47 2.26
CA ARG A 184 16.07 7.83 0.84
C ARG A 184 16.90 6.85 0.01
N ASP A 185 17.48 5.82 0.62
CA ASP A 185 18.46 4.94 -0.04
C ASP A 185 17.84 3.81 -0.89
N PHE A 186 16.54 3.89 -1.23
CA PHE A 186 15.82 2.80 -1.95
C PHE A 186 16.13 1.42 -1.37
N LYS A 187 16.23 1.36 -0.04
CA LYS A 187 16.75 0.19 0.65
C LYS A 187 15.79 -0.97 0.46
N GLU A 188 16.33 -2.07 -0.03
CA GLU A 188 15.63 -3.35 -0.07
C GLU A 188 15.67 -4.00 1.31
N TYR A 189 14.53 -4.45 1.78
CA TYR A 189 14.36 -5.20 3.02
C TYR A 189 13.92 -6.61 2.68
N SER A 190 14.54 -7.60 3.30
CA SER A 190 14.01 -8.97 3.27
C SER A 190 12.95 -9.10 4.36
N ILE A 191 11.75 -9.53 3.99
CA ILE A 191 10.65 -9.80 4.92
C ILE A 191 10.37 -11.31 4.97
N HIS A 192 10.08 -11.78 6.17
CA HIS A 192 9.60 -13.12 6.42
C HIS A 192 8.10 -13.08 6.67
N ILE A 193 7.36 -13.92 5.94
CA ILE A 193 5.92 -14.08 6.13
C ILE A 193 5.73 -15.40 6.88
N GLU A 194 5.09 -15.32 8.05
CA GLU A 194 4.85 -16.48 8.89
C GLU A 194 4.08 -17.56 8.12
N GLY A 195 4.48 -18.82 8.30
CA GLY A 195 3.96 -19.95 7.53
C GLY A 195 4.62 -20.14 6.16
N HIS A 196 5.54 -19.28 5.73
CA HIS A 196 6.27 -19.40 4.46
C HIS A 196 7.79 -19.40 4.66
N ASN A 197 8.49 -20.39 4.11
CA ASN A 197 9.95 -20.53 4.22
C ASN A 197 10.75 -19.64 3.24
N TYR A 198 10.13 -18.66 2.60
CA TYR A 198 10.74 -17.87 1.55
C TYR A 198 10.78 -16.40 1.93
N GLU A 199 11.88 -15.75 1.56
CA GLU A 199 12.07 -14.31 1.75
C GLU A 199 11.49 -13.53 0.56
N VAL A 200 10.60 -12.60 0.88
CA VAL A 200 10.05 -11.63 -0.06
C VAL A 200 10.83 -10.34 0.08
N ASN A 201 11.16 -9.70 -1.03
CA ASN A 201 11.84 -8.41 -0.99
C ASN A 201 10.79 -7.30 -0.86
N CYS A 202 11.04 -6.33 0.00
CA CYS A 202 10.18 -5.17 0.21
C CYS A 202 10.99 -3.88 -0.01
N MET A 203 10.41 -2.92 -0.73
CA MET A 203 10.96 -1.59 -0.90
C MET A 203 9.90 -0.53 -0.65
N PHE A 204 10.24 0.48 0.15
CA PHE A 204 9.40 1.65 0.39
C PHE A 204 9.89 2.83 -0.44
N LEU A 205 8.97 3.51 -1.12
CA LEU A 205 9.25 4.70 -1.92
C LEU A 205 8.40 5.87 -1.41
N GLY A 206 9.07 6.92 -0.96
CA GLY A 206 8.44 8.12 -0.43
C GLY A 206 9.27 8.80 0.64
N ASN A 207 9.01 10.10 0.84
CA ASN A 207 9.55 10.91 1.91
C ASN A 207 8.44 11.74 2.59
N SER A 208 8.77 12.45 3.67
CA SER A 208 7.77 13.20 4.45
C SER A 208 7.01 14.26 3.66
N GLU A 209 7.63 14.80 2.62
CA GLU A 209 7.08 15.86 1.78
C GLU A 209 6.38 15.32 0.52
N ASP A 210 6.51 14.02 0.23
CA ASP A 210 5.85 13.43 -0.93
C ASP A 210 4.35 13.32 -0.69
N ILE A 211 3.56 13.60 -1.72
CA ILE A 211 2.09 13.52 -1.70
C ILE A 211 1.62 12.07 -1.69
N PHE A 212 2.44 11.14 -2.18
CA PHE A 212 2.07 9.75 -2.36
C PHE A 212 3.25 8.84 -2.01
N HIS A 213 2.94 7.65 -1.50
CA HIS A 213 3.93 6.65 -1.14
C HIS A 213 3.61 5.32 -1.79
N PHE A 214 4.65 4.49 -1.91
CA PHE A 214 4.53 3.10 -2.32
C PHE A 214 5.26 2.15 -1.39
N ALA A 215 4.74 0.93 -1.31
CA ALA A 215 5.47 -0.25 -0.86
C ALA A 215 5.42 -1.31 -1.98
N ILE A 216 6.56 -1.84 -2.38
CA ILE A 216 6.69 -2.82 -3.47
C ILE A 216 7.22 -4.12 -2.86
N TYR A 217 6.53 -5.23 -3.10
CA TYR A 217 6.91 -6.57 -2.69
C TYR A 217 7.18 -7.45 -3.91
N PHE A 218 8.31 -8.16 -3.98
CA PHE A 218 8.72 -8.92 -5.19
C PHE A 218 9.72 -10.08 -4.94
#